data_AF-A0AAJ0LWG0-F1
#
_entry.id   AF-A0AAJ0LWG0-F1
#
_cell.length_a   1.000
_cell.length_b   1.000
_cell.length_c   1.000
_cell.angle_alpha   90.00
_cell.angle_beta   90.00
_cell.angle_gamma   90.00
#
_symmetry.space_group_name_H-M   'P 1'
#
loop_
_entity.id
_entity.type
_entity.pdbx_description
1 polymer ?
#
loop_
_entity_poly.entity_id
_entity_poly.type
_entity_poly.pdbx_seq_one_letter_code
_entity_poly.pdbx_strand_id
1 'polypeptide(L)'
;MSVVDSYHAYVFGTSFWYALRGIMRIINPRAVVGWFRPPVDSLLEANDLELYTTWTDGFGLLTLAGLLLVLCDAVALPQSLVGSAFTVPGSERSKKPYARAVIVLTMFHHVTTGIGAFMHWVQPSHHTIAMDIGVYGNIVLTVMGVLALNSKGLEDEAGVAAKKVTHVVSSPRKVR
;
A
#
# COMPACT_ATOMS: atom_id res chain seq x y z
N MET A 1 19.61 -18.19 2.42
CA MET A 1 19.65 -17.05 1.49
C MET A 1 18.45 -16.17 1.80
N SER A 2 18.67 -14.95 2.30
CA SER A 2 17.55 -14.04 2.58
C SER A 2 16.92 -13.64 1.26
N VAL A 3 15.76 -14.21 0.95
CA VAL A 3 14.77 -13.52 0.11
C VAL A 3 14.74 -12.09 0.65
N VAL A 4 15.00 -11.09 -0.20
CA VAL A 4 14.80 -9.67 0.12
C VAL A 4 13.61 -9.57 1.07
N ASP A 5 13.79 -8.95 2.26
CA ASP A 5 12.76 -8.90 3.31
C ASP A 5 11.39 -8.69 2.67
N SER A 6 10.55 -9.73 2.67
CA SER A 6 9.35 -9.79 1.83
C SER A 6 8.38 -8.65 2.15
N TYR A 7 8.45 -8.15 3.38
CA TYR A 7 7.80 -6.91 3.78
C TYR A 7 8.31 -5.69 2.99
N HIS A 8 9.62 -5.43 2.97
CA HIS A 8 10.17 -4.28 2.24
C HIS A 8 9.91 -4.41 0.74
N ALA A 9 10.07 -5.60 0.17
CA ALA A 9 9.78 -5.83 -1.25
C ALA A 9 8.32 -5.49 -1.59
N TYR A 10 7.38 -5.93 -0.76
CA TYR A 10 5.96 -5.62 -0.92
C TYR A 10 5.68 -4.11 -0.75
N VAL A 11 6.22 -3.49 0.31
CA VAL A 11 5.99 -2.07 0.59
C VAL A 11 6.59 -1.18 -0.49
N PHE A 12 7.81 -1.47 -0.96
CA PHE A 12 8.42 -0.75 -2.08
C PHE A 12 7.65 -0.95 -3.38
N GLY A 13 7.23 -2.17 -3.70
CA GLY A 13 6.41 -2.44 -4.88
C GLY A 13 5.08 -1.70 -4.85
N THR A 14 4.41 -1.69 -3.70
CA THR A 14 3.14 -0.97 -3.48
C THR A 14 3.35 0.55 -3.57
N SER A 15 4.38 1.07 -2.92
CA SER A 15 4.73 2.49 -2.98
C SER A 15 5.07 2.92 -4.41
N PHE A 16 5.84 2.12 -5.13
CA PHE A 16 6.15 2.37 -6.54
C PHE A 16 4.89 2.38 -7.40
N TRP A 17 3.99 1.42 -7.20
CA TRP A 17 2.72 1.36 -7.92
C TRP A 17 1.85 2.60 -7.69
N TYR A 18 1.73 3.04 -6.43
CA TYR A 18 1.00 4.26 -6.08
C TYR A 18 1.67 5.51 -6.65
N ALA A 19 3.00 5.61 -6.55
CA ALA A 19 3.74 6.75 -7.09
C ALA A 19 3.60 6.86 -8.61
N LEU A 20 3.79 5.76 -9.35
CA LEU A 20 3.65 5.71 -10.80
C LEU A 20 2.25 6.17 -11.23
N ARG A 21 1.21 5.61 -10.61
CA ARG A 21 -0.18 5.95 -10.89
C ARG A 21 -0.53 7.39 -10.49
N GLY A 22 -0.02 7.87 -9.37
CA GLY A 22 -0.27 9.20 -8.84
C GLY A 22 0.39 10.29 -9.69
N ILE A 23 1.67 10.10 -10.05
CA ILE A 23 2.43 11.03 -10.88
C ILE A 23 1.75 11.21 -12.24
N MET A 24 1.34 10.12 -12.91
CA MET A 24 0.69 10.21 -14.23
C MET A 24 -0.65 10.96 -14.17
N ARG A 25 -1.42 10.79 -13.09
CA ARG A 25 -2.67 11.54 -12.85
C ARG A 25 -2.45 13.03 -12.63
N ILE A 26 -1.30 13.42 -12.08
CA ILE A 26 -0.97 14.83 -11.84
C ILE A 26 -0.43 15.49 -13.11
N ILE A 27 0.48 14.81 -13.82
CA ILE A 27 1.12 15.37 -15.01
C ILE A 27 0.13 15.44 -16.19
N ASN A 28 -0.66 14.40 -16.41
CA ASN A 28 -1.58 14.33 -17.53
C ASN A 28 -2.91 13.63 -17.17
N PRO A 29 -3.79 14.30 -16.39
CA PRO A 29 -5.07 13.73 -15.97
C PRO A 29 -5.96 13.37 -17.16
N ARG A 30 -5.94 14.16 -18.24
CA ARG A 30 -6.75 13.90 -19.45
C ARG A 30 -6.39 12.58 -20.11
N ALA A 31 -5.09 12.30 -20.28
CA ALA A 31 -4.65 11.02 -20.85
C ALA A 31 -5.07 9.85 -19.96
N VAL A 32 -4.97 9.99 -18.63
CA VAL A 32 -5.41 8.95 -17.70
C VAL A 32 -6.91 8.69 -17.83
N VAL A 33 -7.75 9.74 -17.87
CA VAL A 33 -9.19 9.57 -18.12
C VAL A 33 -9.42 8.87 -19.45
N GLY A 34 -8.71 9.25 -20.52
CA GLY A 34 -8.80 8.60 -21.82
C GLY A 34 -8.43 7.11 -21.81
N TRP A 35 -7.45 6.69 -21.00
CA TRP A 35 -7.07 5.28 -20.88
C TRP A 35 -8.14 4.42 -20.22
N PHE A 36 -8.87 4.99 -19.27
CA PHE A 36 -9.97 4.30 -18.56
C PHE A 36 -11.34 4.50 -19.22
N ARG A 37 -11.43 5.36 -20.23
CA ARG A 37 -12.67 5.65 -20.95
C ARG A 37 -13.11 4.39 -21.72
N PRO A 38 -14.36 3.94 -21.53
CA PRO A 38 -14.93 2.85 -22.32
C PRO A 38 -14.86 3.14 -23.82
N PRO A 39 -14.58 2.14 -24.68
CA PRO A 39 -14.66 2.31 -26.13
C PRO A 39 -15.98 2.90 -26.64
N VAL A 40 -17.10 2.57 -25.98
CA VAL A 40 -18.43 3.12 -26.30
C VAL A 40 -18.52 4.64 -26.10
N ASP A 41 -17.71 5.20 -25.20
CA ASP A 41 -17.68 6.62 -24.87
C ASP A 41 -16.47 7.34 -25.49
N SER A 42 -15.74 6.71 -26.39
CA SER A 42 -14.43 7.18 -26.91
C SER A 42 -14.46 8.55 -27.59
N LEU A 43 -15.62 9.02 -28.04
CA LEU A 43 -15.80 10.34 -28.67
C LEU A 43 -16.05 11.47 -27.66
N LEU A 44 -16.23 11.14 -26.38
CA LEU A 44 -16.49 12.11 -25.33
C LEU A 44 -15.16 12.61 -24.74
N GLU A 45 -15.05 13.94 -24.64
CA GLU A 45 -13.95 14.59 -23.95
C GLU A 45 -14.08 14.44 -22.44
N ALA A 46 -12.93 14.51 -21.75
CA ALA A 46 -12.91 14.46 -20.29
C ALA A 46 -13.60 15.71 -19.70
N ASN A 47 -14.58 15.49 -18.82
CA ASN A 47 -15.28 16.56 -18.15
C ASN A 47 -14.54 17.05 -16.90
N ASP A 48 -14.92 18.24 -16.40
CA ASP A 48 -14.24 18.86 -15.25
C ASP A 48 -14.27 18.00 -13.98
N LEU A 49 -15.33 17.22 -13.76
CA LEU A 49 -15.45 16.35 -12.60
C LEU A 49 -14.50 15.15 -12.69
N GLU A 50 -14.38 14.53 -13.86
CA GLU A 50 -13.41 13.46 -14.13
C GLU A 50 -11.97 13.97 -13.95
N LEU A 51 -11.68 15.18 -14.43
CA LEU A 51 -10.36 15.78 -14.28
C LEU A 51 -10.04 16.12 -12.82
N TYR A 52 -10.99 16.74 -12.12
CA TYR A 52 -10.85 17.07 -10.69
C TYR A 52 -10.60 15.83 -9.83
N THR A 53 -11.42 14.79 -10.02
CA THR A 53 -11.32 13.54 -9.26
C THR A 53 -10.02 12.80 -9.58
N THR A 54 -9.65 12.72 -10.86
CA THR A 54 -8.38 12.10 -11.29
C THR A 54 -7.17 12.82 -10.70
N TRP A 55 -7.17 14.15 -10.72
CA TRP A 55 -6.07 14.95 -10.21
C TRP A 55 -5.93 14.82 -8.68
N THR A 56 -7.07 14.86 -7.97
CA THR A 56 -7.12 14.73 -6.50
C THR A 56 -6.73 13.31 -6.05
N ASP A 57 -7.21 12.27 -6.74
CA ASP A 57 -6.78 10.88 -6.55
C ASP A 57 -5.26 10.74 -6.74
N GLY A 58 -4.70 11.48 -7.71
CA GLY A 58 -3.25 11.54 -7.95
C GLY A 58 -2.44 11.95 -6.72
N PHE A 59 -2.85 13.03 -6.04
CA PHE A 59 -2.21 13.46 -4.80
C PHE A 59 -2.45 12.48 -3.65
N GLY A 60 -3.67 11.91 -3.54
CA GLY A 60 -3.97 10.88 -2.54
C GLY A 60 -3.04 9.67 -2.65
N LEU A 61 -2.81 9.18 -3.87
CA LEU A 61 -1.87 8.09 -4.14
C LEU A 61 -0.43 8.44 -3.80
N LEU A 62 0.03 9.66 -4.10
CA LEU A 62 1.38 10.09 -3.71
C LEU A 62 1.56 10.20 -2.20
N THR A 63 0.54 10.67 -1.48
CA THR A 63 0.56 10.70 -0.01
C THR A 63 0.65 9.28 0.55
N LEU A 64 -0.13 8.34 0.03
CA LEU A 64 -0.04 6.92 0.44
C LEU A 64 1.33 6.32 0.14
N ALA A 65 1.92 6.60 -1.04
CA ALA A 65 3.27 6.17 -1.37
C ALA A 65 4.31 6.71 -0.36
N GLY A 66 4.26 8.00 -0.06
CA GLY A 66 5.16 8.62 0.93
C GLY A 66 5.00 8.02 2.33
N LEU A 67 3.76 7.79 2.78
CA LEU A 67 3.49 7.14 4.06
C LEU A 67 4.09 5.72 4.11
N LEU A 68 3.99 4.96 3.03
CA LEU A 68 4.60 3.63 2.95
C LEU A 68 6.12 3.66 3.08
N LEU A 69 6.79 4.59 2.41
CA LEU A 69 8.24 4.77 2.51
C LEU A 69 8.69 5.13 3.93
N VAL A 70 7.93 6.00 4.62
CA VAL A 70 8.19 6.36 6.02
C VAL A 70 7.98 5.16 6.95
N LEU A 71 6.88 4.43 6.79
CA LEU A 71 6.52 3.31 7.68
C LEU A 71 7.43 2.08 7.50
N CYS A 72 8.12 1.96 6.37
CA CYS A 72 9.14 0.92 6.18
C CYS A 72 10.57 1.38 6.52
N ASP A 73 10.75 2.59 7.05
CA ASP A 73 12.05 3.16 7.40
C ASP A 73 12.99 3.28 6.16
N ALA A 74 12.41 3.48 4.98
CA ALA A 74 13.17 3.65 3.74
C ALA A 74 13.81 5.05 3.63
N VAL A 75 13.34 6.01 4.42
CA VAL A 75 13.83 7.39 4.44
C VAL A 75 14.17 7.77 5.87
N ALA A 76 15.43 8.12 6.12
CA ALA A 76 15.86 8.64 7.41
C ALA A 76 15.22 10.02 7.65
N LEU A 77 14.21 10.07 8.50
CA LEU A 77 13.53 11.32 8.83
C LEU A 77 14.35 12.15 9.85
N PRO A 78 14.33 13.49 9.73
CA PRO A 78 14.84 14.38 10.77
C PRO A 78 14.15 14.10 12.11
N GLN A 79 14.90 14.15 13.22
CA GLN A 79 14.36 13.88 14.57
C GLN A 79 13.16 14.76 14.95
N SER A 80 13.03 15.95 14.36
CA SER A 80 11.87 16.83 14.58
C SER A 80 10.55 16.27 14.03
N LEU A 81 10.60 15.33 13.07
CA LEU A 81 9.43 14.69 12.46
C LEU A 81 9.16 13.28 13.02
N VAL A 82 10.05 12.77 13.88
CA VAL A 82 9.97 11.43 14.45
C VAL A 82 9.23 11.50 15.80
N GLY A 83 7.99 11.02 15.83
CA GLY A 83 7.17 10.97 17.05
C GLY A 83 7.61 9.88 18.05
N SER A 84 7.05 9.92 19.27
CA SER A 84 7.42 9.04 20.40
C SER A 84 7.30 7.52 20.14
N ALA A 85 6.52 7.10 19.14
CA ALA A 85 6.41 5.69 18.73
C ALA A 85 7.65 5.16 17.97
N PHE A 86 8.49 6.05 17.44
CA PHE A 86 9.68 5.73 16.65
C PHE A 86 10.99 6.00 17.40
N THR A 87 10.94 6.58 18.61
CA THR A 87 12.12 7.08 19.33
C THR A 87 12.63 6.17 20.45
N VAL A 88 12.10 4.95 20.67
CA VAL A 88 12.58 4.10 21.78
C VAL A 88 14.00 3.59 21.47
N PRO A 89 15.05 4.13 22.13
CA PRO A 89 16.42 3.73 21.84
C PRO A 89 16.70 2.39 22.53
N GLY A 90 17.26 1.43 21.79
CA GLY A 90 17.82 0.21 22.38
C GLY A 90 16.91 -1.02 22.43
N SER A 91 15.75 -1.03 21.76
CA SER A 91 15.06 -2.30 21.50
C SER A 91 15.06 -2.59 20.01
N GLU A 92 15.82 -3.60 19.60
CA GLU A 92 15.67 -4.21 18.26
C GLU A 92 14.27 -4.79 18.01
N ARG A 93 13.42 -4.78 19.04
CA ARG A 93 12.17 -5.53 19.20
C ARG A 93 10.91 -4.78 18.75
N SER A 94 11.04 -3.59 18.16
CA SER A 94 9.89 -2.79 17.70
C SER A 94 10.24 -2.03 16.42
N LYS A 95 10.97 -2.65 15.48
CA LYS A 95 11.38 -1.95 14.27
C LYS A 95 10.19 -1.55 13.39
N LYS A 96 9.04 -2.27 13.46
CA LYS A 96 7.87 -2.01 12.59
C LYS A 96 6.50 -2.38 13.20
N PRO A 97 6.02 -1.68 14.24
CA PRO A 97 4.78 -2.02 14.95
C PRO A 97 3.52 -2.06 14.05
N TYR A 98 3.55 -1.36 12.91
CA TYR A 98 2.43 -1.27 11.99
C TYR A 98 2.58 -2.14 10.73
N ALA A 99 3.64 -2.96 10.61
CA ALA A 99 3.92 -3.70 9.37
C ALA A 99 2.74 -4.53 8.87
N ARG A 100 2.13 -5.33 9.76
CA ARG A 100 0.96 -6.17 9.41
C ARG A 100 -0.26 -5.32 9.02
N ALA A 101 -0.51 -4.24 9.75
CA ALA A 101 -1.63 -3.34 9.49
C ALA A 101 -1.49 -2.65 8.12
N VAL A 102 -0.28 -2.18 7.80
CA VAL A 102 0.04 -1.58 6.50
C VAL A 102 -0.21 -2.57 5.36
N ILE A 103 0.23 -3.82 5.50
CA ILE A 103 -0.01 -4.84 4.46
C ILE A 103 -1.52 -5.08 4.29
N VAL A 104 -2.27 -5.28 5.38
CA VAL A 104 -3.72 -5.54 5.29
C VAL A 104 -4.46 -4.36 4.66
N LEU A 105 -4.15 -3.13 5.05
CA LEU A 105 -4.82 -1.93 4.51
C LEU A 105 -4.52 -1.71 3.02
N THR A 106 -3.27 -1.93 2.61
CA THR A 106 -2.89 -1.81 1.20
C THR A 106 -3.47 -2.95 0.36
N MET A 107 -3.52 -4.18 0.88
CA MET A 107 -4.24 -5.27 0.22
C MET A 107 -5.71 -4.97 0.05
N PHE A 108 -6.37 -4.40 1.06
CA PHE A 108 -7.77 -3.97 0.94
C PHE A 108 -7.96 -2.98 -0.22
N HIS A 109 -7.06 -2.01 -0.35
CA HIS A 109 -7.08 -1.07 -1.48
C HIS A 109 -6.83 -1.78 -2.84
N HIS A 110 -5.90 -2.73 -2.92
CA HIS A 110 -5.66 -3.49 -4.15
C HIS A 110 -6.87 -4.34 -4.55
N VAL A 111 -7.49 -5.02 -3.59
CA VAL A 111 -8.68 -5.83 -3.85
C VAL A 111 -9.84 -4.97 -4.32
N THR A 112 -10.15 -3.89 -3.61
CA THR A 112 -11.29 -3.02 -3.97
C THR A 112 -11.10 -2.32 -5.31
N THR A 113 -9.89 -1.82 -5.61
CA THR A 113 -9.60 -1.23 -6.93
C THR A 113 -9.53 -2.29 -8.03
N GLY A 114 -9.11 -3.51 -7.71
CA GLY A 114 -9.14 -4.66 -8.62
C GLY A 114 -10.56 -5.08 -8.98
N ILE A 115 -11.49 -5.12 -8.01
CA ILE A 115 -12.92 -5.36 -8.26
C ILE A 115 -13.48 -4.27 -9.20
N GLY A 116 -13.19 -3.00 -8.92
CA GLY A 116 -13.61 -1.90 -9.79
C GLY A 116 -13.12 -2.06 -11.22
N ALA A 117 -11.82 -2.36 -11.41
CA ALA A 117 -11.26 -2.62 -12.74
C ALA A 117 -11.91 -3.86 -13.40
N PHE A 118 -12.14 -4.93 -12.64
CA PHE A 118 -12.74 -6.16 -13.14
C PHE A 118 -14.18 -5.96 -13.64
N MET A 119 -14.99 -5.16 -12.94
CA MET A 119 -16.38 -4.87 -13.34
C MET A 119 -16.48 -4.22 -14.73
N HIS A 120 -15.48 -3.44 -15.12
CA HIS A 120 -15.41 -2.88 -16.47
C HIS A 120 -14.67 -3.81 -17.45
N TRP A 121 -13.65 -4.54 -16.98
CA TRP A 121 -12.89 -5.50 -17.77
C TRP A 121 -13.75 -6.63 -18.35
N VAL A 122 -14.72 -7.14 -17.59
CA VAL A 122 -15.63 -8.20 -18.07
C VAL A 122 -16.61 -7.74 -19.15
N GLN A 123 -16.73 -6.42 -19.38
CA GLN A 123 -17.65 -5.87 -20.37
C GLN A 123 -16.89 -5.56 -21.66
N PRO A 124 -17.18 -6.24 -22.78
CA PRO A 124 -16.49 -6.00 -24.04
C PRO A 124 -16.60 -4.55 -24.54
N SER A 125 -17.68 -3.85 -24.19
CA SER A 125 -17.90 -2.44 -24.54
C SER A 125 -17.11 -1.44 -23.70
N HIS A 126 -16.50 -1.88 -22.58
CA HIS A 126 -15.77 -1.04 -21.64
C HIS A 126 -14.30 -1.43 -21.50
N HIS A 127 -13.91 -2.63 -21.92
CA HIS A 127 -12.55 -3.15 -21.76
C HIS A 127 -11.51 -2.31 -22.48
N THR A 128 -10.48 -1.88 -21.74
CA THR A 128 -9.27 -1.24 -22.27
C THR A 128 -8.00 -1.88 -21.72
N ILE A 129 -6.85 -1.62 -22.35
CA ILE A 129 -5.53 -2.06 -21.86
C ILE A 129 -5.27 -1.57 -20.42
N ALA A 130 -5.75 -0.38 -20.07
CA ALA A 130 -5.59 0.14 -18.71
C ALA A 130 -6.37 -0.69 -17.68
N MET A 131 -7.49 -1.30 -18.07
CA MET A 131 -8.23 -2.22 -17.22
C MET A 131 -7.51 -3.56 -17.06
N ASP A 132 -6.84 -4.08 -18.10
CA ASP A 132 -5.97 -5.26 -17.97
C ASP A 132 -4.90 -5.01 -16.89
N ILE A 133 -4.18 -3.89 -17.02
CA ILE A 133 -3.15 -3.47 -16.06
C ILE A 133 -3.76 -3.29 -14.66
N GLY A 134 -4.97 -2.72 -14.57
CA GLY A 134 -5.71 -2.55 -13.32
C GLY A 134 -6.07 -3.88 -12.65
N VAL A 135 -6.53 -4.87 -13.40
CA VAL A 135 -6.89 -6.20 -12.87
C VAL A 135 -5.63 -6.97 -12.47
N TYR A 136 -4.72 -7.21 -13.41
CA TYR A 136 -3.55 -8.04 -13.16
C TYR A 136 -2.58 -7.40 -12.16
N GLY A 137 -2.36 -6.08 -12.24
CA GLY A 137 -1.51 -5.37 -11.29
C GLY A 137 -2.01 -5.49 -9.85
N ASN A 138 -3.33 -5.36 -9.63
CA ASN A 138 -3.91 -5.52 -8.30
C ASN A 138 -3.92 -6.98 -7.81
N ILE A 139 -4.08 -7.97 -8.69
CA ILE A 139 -3.95 -9.39 -8.34
C ILE A 139 -2.54 -9.68 -7.86
N VAL A 140 -1.51 -9.28 -8.64
CA VAL A 140 -0.11 -9.50 -8.29
C VAL A 140 0.23 -8.86 -6.95
N LEU A 141 -0.17 -7.61 -6.73
CA LEU A 141 0.09 -6.93 -5.45
C LEU A 141 -0.65 -7.60 -4.29
N THR A 142 -1.90 -8.04 -4.49
CA THR A 142 -2.63 -8.78 -3.46
C THR A 142 -1.93 -10.09 -3.09
N VAL A 143 -1.47 -10.87 -4.07
CA VAL A 143 -0.71 -12.11 -3.85
C VAL A 143 0.60 -11.81 -3.11
N MET A 144 1.34 -10.79 -3.52
CA MET A 144 2.56 -10.36 -2.84
C MET A 144 2.29 -9.93 -1.40
N GLY A 145 1.15 -9.32 -1.11
CA GLY A 145 0.72 -8.98 0.24
C GLY A 145 0.46 -10.21 1.11
N VAL A 146 -0.20 -11.23 0.56
CA VAL A 146 -0.37 -12.53 1.23
C VAL A 146 1.00 -13.18 1.52
N LEU A 147 1.91 -13.17 0.55
CA LEU A 147 3.26 -13.72 0.74
C LEU A 147 4.04 -12.94 1.81
N ALA A 148 3.92 -11.62 1.83
CA ALA A 148 4.54 -10.78 2.85
C ALA A 148 3.98 -11.10 4.25
N LEU A 149 2.66 -11.26 4.40
CA LEU A 149 2.02 -11.59 5.69
C LEU A 149 2.45 -12.95 6.27
N ASN A 150 2.71 -13.93 5.40
CA ASN A 150 3.11 -15.29 5.78
C ASN A 150 4.64 -15.48 5.73
N SER A 151 5.40 -14.39 5.58
CA SER A 151 6.86 -14.48 5.61
C SER A 151 7.33 -14.73 7.05
N LYS A 152 8.26 -15.68 7.22
CA LYS A 152 8.79 -16.08 8.54
C LYS A 152 9.28 -14.90 9.38
N GLY A 153 9.84 -13.87 8.73
CA GLY A 153 10.31 -12.66 9.40
C GLY A 153 9.21 -11.90 10.16
N LEU A 154 7.96 -11.91 9.66
CA LEU A 154 6.81 -11.29 10.34
C LEU A 154 6.15 -12.23 11.37
N GLU A 155 6.26 -13.54 11.20
CA GLU A 155 5.75 -14.54 12.14
C GLU A 155 6.60 -14.62 13.42
N ASP A 156 7.93 -14.57 13.26
CA ASP A 156 8.88 -14.59 14.37
C ASP A 156 8.70 -13.36 15.28
N GLU A 157 8.45 -12.18 14.70
CA GLU A 157 8.13 -10.97 15.47
C GLU A 157 6.81 -11.09 16.25
N ALA A 158 5.77 -11.67 15.64
CA ALA A 158 4.47 -11.86 16.28
C ALA A 158 4.55 -12.86 17.46
N GLY A 159 5.26 -13.98 17.29
CA GLY A 159 5.47 -14.97 18.34
C GLY A 159 6.26 -14.41 19.53
N VAL A 160 7.27 -13.58 19.27
CA VAL A 160 8.08 -12.90 20.29
C VAL A 160 7.25 -11.86 21.06
N ALA A 161 6.33 -11.14 20.39
CA ALA A 161 5.43 -10.19 21.01
C ALA A 161 4.41 -10.89 21.93
N ALA A 162 3.77 -11.96 21.46
CA ALA A 162 2.80 -12.74 22.24
C ALA A 162 3.43 -13.28 23.53
N LYS A 163 4.63 -13.86 23.44
CA LYS A 163 5.36 -14.40 24.61
C LYS A 163 5.72 -13.31 25.64
N LYS A 164 6.02 -12.08 25.21
CA LYS A 164 6.33 -10.95 26.10
C LYS A 164 5.08 -10.49 26.85
N VAL A 165 3.91 -10.43 26.20
CA VAL A 165 2.64 -10.10 26.84
C VAL A 165 2.31 -11.11 27.92
N THR A 166 2.44 -12.41 27.63
CA THR A 166 2.22 -13.47 28.63
C THR A 166 3.14 -13.32 29.84
N HIS A 167 4.42 -12.99 29.62
CA HIS A 167 5.39 -12.82 30.70
C HIS A 167 5.19 -11.54 31.54
N VAL A 168 4.62 -10.49 30.96
CA VAL A 168 4.25 -9.26 31.69
C VAL A 168 2.99 -9.48 32.54
N VAL A 169 2.01 -10.22 32.00
CA VAL A 169 0.78 -10.58 32.73
C VAL A 169 1.07 -11.54 33.88
N SER A 170 2.05 -12.43 33.73
CA SER A 170 2.44 -13.39 34.77
C SER A 170 3.42 -12.85 35.82
N SER A 171 3.91 -11.61 35.68
CA SER A 171 4.85 -11.02 36.65
C SER A 171 4.09 -10.40 37.82
N PRO A 172 4.30 -10.85 39.08
CA PRO A 172 3.64 -10.26 40.23
C PRO A 172 4.03 -8.79 40.34
N ARG A 173 3.04 -7.91 40.22
CA ARG A 173 3.18 -6.46 40.41
C ARG A 173 3.71 -6.25 41.83
N LYS A 174 5.02 -6.00 41.98
CA LYS A 174 5.61 -5.63 43.28
C LYS A 174 4.98 -4.32 43.70
N VAL A 175 3.98 -4.42 44.57
CA VAL A 175 3.39 -3.29 45.30
C VAL A 175 4.52 -2.75 46.19
N ARG A 176 4.96 -1.52 45.90
CA ARG A 176 5.76 -0.71 46.82
C ARG A 176 4.83 0.31 47.44
#